data_AF-A0A5C7J035-F1
#
_entry.id   AF-A0A5C7J035-F1
#
_cell.length_a   1.000
_cell.length_b   1.000
_cell.length_c   1.000
_cell.angle_alpha   90.00
_cell.angle_beta   90.00
_cell.angle_gamma   90.00
#
_symmetry.space_group_name_H-M   'P 1'
#
loop_
_entity.id
_entity.type
_entity.pdbx_description
1 polymer ?
#
loop_
_entity_poly.entity_id
_entity_poly.type
_entity_poly.pdbx_seq_one_letter_code
_entity_poly.pdbx_strand_id
1 'polypeptide(L)'
;MSLVKKVLTRLSTGESWYKNFRYKEKEDKPGDVRNIMLIVATLIASVTFQAGVNPPGGVWQDGVRAGRAIYASQPGDYCVFLIANTLSLSASMFVITSLTHGFPFQLEIVIANISMIFTYGSAIFAVTPKESVRFRYVILAAAVPILLRCLIQLFNVVFNNKKSGPQTPEEI
;
A
#
# COMPACT_ATOMS: atom_id res chain seq x y z
N MET A 1 3.62 -50.58 19.14
CA MET A 1 2.71 -49.42 19.30
C MET A 1 3.36 -48.18 19.94
N SER A 2 4.39 -48.32 20.80
CA SER A 2 5.09 -47.19 21.47
C SER A 2 6.02 -46.38 20.54
N LEU A 3 6.75 -47.04 19.64
CA LEU A 3 7.74 -46.40 18.75
C LEU A 3 7.10 -45.50 17.67
N VAL A 4 6.00 -45.96 17.08
CA VAL A 4 5.22 -45.21 16.08
C VAL A 4 4.61 -43.95 16.70
N LYS A 5 4.07 -44.04 17.93
CA LYS A 5 3.58 -42.85 18.66
C LYS A 5 4.70 -41.85 18.96
N LYS A 6 5.91 -42.32 19.28
CA LYS A 6 7.09 -41.48 19.58
C LYS A 6 7.66 -40.78 18.33
N VAL A 7 7.58 -41.44 17.18
CA VAL A 7 7.92 -40.86 15.87
C VAL A 7 6.85 -39.85 15.44
N LEU A 8 5.57 -40.20 15.59
CA LEU A 8 4.45 -39.31 15.28
C LEU A 8 4.41 -38.07 16.19
N THR A 9 4.77 -38.16 17.47
CA THR A 9 4.88 -36.98 18.34
C THR A 9 6.06 -36.08 18.01
N ARG A 10 7.18 -36.62 17.52
CA ARG A 10 8.30 -35.81 16.99
C ARG A 10 7.97 -35.14 15.65
N LEU A 11 7.12 -35.76 14.83
CA LEU A 11 6.62 -35.16 13.59
C LEU A 11 5.50 -34.13 13.86
N SER A 12 4.75 -34.28 14.96
CA SER A 12 3.67 -33.38 15.38
C SER A 12 4.15 -32.10 16.09
N THR A 13 5.44 -31.98 16.44
CA THR A 13 6.04 -30.73 16.94
C THR A 13 6.28 -29.68 15.85
N GLY A 14 5.60 -29.76 14.71
CA GLY A 14 5.53 -28.73 13.67
C GLY A 14 4.69 -27.50 14.05
N GLU A 15 4.38 -27.31 15.33
CA GLU A 15 3.64 -26.16 15.85
C GLU A 15 4.54 -24.91 15.86
N SER A 16 4.56 -24.22 14.71
CA SER A 16 4.48 -22.77 14.63
C SER A 16 5.76 -21.97 14.98
N TRP A 17 6.81 -22.15 14.17
CA TRP A 17 7.99 -21.27 14.16
C TRP A 17 7.64 -19.77 14.02
N TYR A 18 6.50 -19.44 13.41
CA TYR A 18 6.01 -18.07 13.23
C TYR A 18 5.40 -17.44 14.49
N LYS A 19 5.07 -18.21 15.55
CA LYS A 19 4.56 -17.66 16.82
C LYS A 19 5.50 -16.61 17.42
N ASN A 20 6.81 -16.83 17.29
CA ASN A 20 7.84 -15.91 17.78
C ASN A 20 7.94 -14.60 16.97
N PHE A 21 7.43 -14.59 15.72
CA PHE A 21 7.44 -13.41 14.84
C PHE A 21 6.11 -12.63 14.88
N ARG A 22 5.14 -13.06 15.69
CA ARG A 22 3.88 -12.32 15.85
C ARG A 22 4.13 -11.05 16.65
N TYR A 23 3.51 -9.97 16.20
CA TYR A 23 3.41 -8.74 16.98
C TYR A 23 2.75 -9.02 18.34
N LYS A 24 3.36 -8.48 19.39
CA LYS A 24 2.90 -8.56 20.77
C LYS A 24 2.78 -7.16 21.35
N GLU A 25 1.56 -6.65 21.39
CA GLU A 25 1.25 -5.27 21.82
C GLU A 25 1.84 -4.87 23.18
N LYS A 26 2.00 -5.81 24.11
CA LYS A 26 2.55 -5.55 25.45
C LYS A 26 4.08 -5.59 25.51
N GLU A 27 4.74 -6.23 24.55
CA GLU A 27 6.20 -6.45 24.54
C GLU A 27 6.90 -5.56 23.51
N ASP A 28 6.28 -5.36 22.35
CA ASP A 28 6.86 -4.61 21.24
C ASP A 28 6.67 -3.10 21.41
N LYS A 29 7.76 -2.34 21.35
CA LYS A 29 7.71 -0.88 21.47
C LYS A 29 7.03 -0.29 20.24
N PRO A 30 6.05 0.63 20.40
CA PRO A 30 5.37 1.27 19.27
C PRO A 30 6.32 1.98 18.29
N GLY A 31 7.44 2.53 18.79
CA GLY A 31 8.47 3.14 17.95
C GLY A 31 9.18 2.15 17.03
N ASP A 32 9.50 0.95 17.53
CA ASP A 32 10.19 -0.09 16.74
C ASP A 32 9.25 -0.64 15.66
N VAL A 33 7.99 -0.87 16.01
CA VAL A 33 6.93 -1.27 15.07
C VAL A 33 6.75 -0.23 13.97
N ARG A 34 6.68 1.05 14.34
CA ARG A 34 6.58 2.16 13.39
C ARG A 34 7.78 2.17 12.43
N ASN A 35 9.00 1.99 12.94
CA ASN A 35 10.21 1.97 12.12
C ASN A 35 10.21 0.79 11.13
N ILE A 36 9.84 -0.41 11.58
CA ILE A 36 9.73 -1.60 10.71
C ILE A 36 8.67 -1.37 9.62
N MET A 37 7.50 -0.84 10.00
CA MET A 37 6.43 -0.56 9.04
C MET A 37 6.83 0.50 8.00
N LEU A 38 7.58 1.52 8.40
CA LEU A 38 8.13 2.53 7.47
C LEU A 38 9.13 1.90 6.48
N ILE A 39 9.98 0.99 6.94
CA ILE A 39 10.92 0.26 6.07
C ILE A 39 10.13 -0.58 5.06
N VAL A 40 9.15 -1.37 5.52
CA VAL A 40 8.32 -2.21 4.64
C VAL A 40 7.56 -1.36 3.62
N ALA A 41 6.91 -0.27 4.06
CA ALA A 41 6.18 0.62 3.17
C ALA A 41 7.08 1.29 2.14
N THR A 42 8.27 1.76 2.54
CA THR A 42 9.24 2.38 1.63
C THR A 42 9.78 1.38 0.61
N LEU A 43 10.00 0.12 1.01
CA LEU A 43 10.42 -0.94 0.09
C LEU A 43 9.33 -1.24 -0.95
N ILE A 44 8.08 -1.40 -0.52
CA ILE A 44 6.95 -1.64 -1.44
C ILE A 44 6.78 -0.46 -2.39
N ALA A 45 6.81 0.77 -1.87
CA ALA A 45 6.75 1.98 -2.69
C ALA A 45 7.87 2.01 -3.75
N SER A 46 9.09 1.65 -3.36
CA SER A 46 10.25 1.64 -4.26
C SER A 46 10.10 0.58 -5.36
N VAL A 47 9.72 -0.65 -4.99
CA VAL A 47 9.52 -1.76 -5.95
C VAL A 47 8.40 -1.45 -6.93
N THR A 48 7.28 -0.91 -6.43
CA THR A 48 6.11 -0.57 -7.27
C THR A 48 6.39 0.63 -8.18
N PHE A 49 7.12 1.64 -7.71
CA PHE A 49 7.55 2.75 -8.57
C PHE A 49 8.42 2.23 -9.71
N GLN A 50 9.44 1.42 -9.40
CA GLN A 50 10.32 0.82 -10.40
C GLN A 50 9.58 -0.04 -11.41
N ALA A 51 8.66 -0.91 -10.95
CA ALA A 51 7.87 -1.76 -11.83
C ALA A 51 6.90 -0.97 -12.73
N GLY A 52 6.39 0.18 -12.26
CA GLY A 52 5.52 1.03 -13.06
C GLY A 52 6.26 1.82 -14.15
N VAL A 53 7.40 2.42 -13.81
CA VAL A 53 8.20 3.20 -14.77
C VAL A 53 9.00 2.32 -15.73
N ASN A 54 9.34 1.10 -15.32
CA ASN A 54 9.96 0.07 -16.14
C ASN A 54 9.00 -1.13 -16.27
N PRO A 55 8.02 -1.06 -17.19
CA PRO A 55 7.00 -2.10 -17.30
C PRO A 55 7.63 -3.47 -17.58
N PRO A 56 7.04 -4.58 -17.10
CA PRO A 56 7.50 -5.92 -17.40
C PRO A 56 7.66 -6.15 -18.90
N GLY A 57 8.76 -6.77 -19.31
CA GLY A 57 9.10 -6.95 -20.72
C GLY A 57 9.64 -5.68 -21.41
N GLY A 58 9.69 -4.54 -20.71
CA GLY A 58 10.27 -3.30 -21.20
C GLY A 58 9.35 -2.50 -22.12
N VAL A 59 9.96 -1.57 -22.86
CA VAL A 59 9.29 -0.72 -23.84
C VAL A 59 9.78 -1.02 -25.24
N TRP A 60 8.94 -0.77 -26.24
CA TRP A 60 9.34 -0.80 -27.64
C TRP A 60 10.46 0.23 -27.86
N GLN A 61 11.54 -0.17 -28.54
CA GLN A 61 12.69 0.71 -28.80
C GLN A 61 12.52 1.49 -30.11
N ASP A 62 11.89 0.89 -31.11
CA ASP A 62 11.78 1.46 -32.45
C ASP A 62 10.34 1.50 -32.99
N GLY A 63 10.15 2.30 -34.05
CA GLY A 63 8.88 2.43 -34.77
C GLY A 63 7.86 3.33 -34.07
N VAL A 64 6.62 3.34 -34.58
CA VAL A 64 5.53 4.23 -34.11
C VAL A 64 5.15 3.99 -32.64
N ARG A 65 5.52 2.82 -32.08
CA ARG A 65 5.22 2.43 -30.71
C ARG A 65 6.38 2.69 -29.74
N ALA A 66 7.49 3.28 -30.20
CA ALA A 66 8.66 3.52 -29.35
C ALA A 66 8.28 4.23 -28.04
N GLY A 67 8.84 3.74 -26.92
CA GLY A 67 8.54 4.20 -25.56
C GLY A 67 7.25 3.63 -24.95
N ARG A 68 6.42 2.89 -25.70
CA ARG A 68 5.24 2.20 -25.14
C ARG A 68 5.61 0.86 -24.53
N ALA A 69 4.93 0.47 -23.47
CA ALA A 69 5.11 -0.81 -22.80
C ALA A 69 4.84 -1.98 -23.77
N ILE A 70 5.77 -2.94 -23.84
CA ILE A 70 5.56 -4.18 -24.61
C ILE A 70 4.40 -4.98 -24.01
N TYR A 71 4.31 -4.99 -22.67
CA TYR A 71 3.23 -5.66 -21.93
C TYR A 71 1.83 -5.14 -22.30
N ALA A 72 1.70 -3.90 -22.75
CA ALA A 72 0.42 -3.33 -23.20
C ALA A 72 -0.17 -4.03 -24.44
N SER A 73 0.59 -4.92 -25.10
CA SER A 73 0.10 -5.83 -26.15
C SER A 73 -0.89 -6.88 -25.62
N GLN A 74 -0.90 -7.14 -24.31
CA GLN A 74 -1.89 -7.99 -23.62
C GLN A 74 -2.71 -7.09 -22.67
N PRO A 75 -3.74 -6.40 -23.19
CA PRO A 75 -4.40 -5.30 -22.46
C PRO A 75 -5.09 -5.76 -21.16
N GLY A 76 -5.62 -6.98 -21.11
CA GLY A 76 -6.24 -7.52 -19.91
C GLY A 76 -5.24 -7.68 -18.76
N ASP A 77 -4.15 -8.41 -19.00
CA ASP A 77 -3.13 -8.70 -17.99
C ASP A 77 -2.36 -7.44 -17.60
N TYR A 78 -2.08 -6.57 -18.57
CA TYR A 78 -1.46 -5.27 -18.32
C TYR A 78 -2.34 -4.36 -17.44
N CYS A 79 -3.66 -4.38 -17.64
CA CYS A 79 -4.61 -3.63 -16.81
C CYS A 79 -4.59 -4.13 -15.36
N VAL A 80 -4.64 -5.46 -15.15
CA VAL A 80 -4.56 -6.07 -13.82
C VAL A 80 -3.26 -5.68 -13.12
N PHE A 81 -2.13 -5.79 -13.84
CA PHE A 81 -0.82 -5.37 -13.35
C PHE A 81 -0.82 -3.90 -12.93
N LEU A 82 -1.26 -2.98 -13.80
CA LEU A 82 -1.24 -1.55 -13.52
C LEU A 82 -2.13 -1.18 -12.33
N ILE A 83 -3.32 -1.78 -12.21
CA ILE A 83 -4.24 -1.53 -11.09
C ILE A 83 -3.62 -2.02 -9.79
N ALA A 84 -3.12 -3.26 -9.75
CA ALA A 84 -2.51 -3.83 -8.56
C ALA A 84 -1.27 -3.05 -8.11
N ASN A 85 -0.39 -2.69 -9.06
CA ASN A 85 0.83 -1.94 -8.78
C ASN A 85 0.52 -0.54 -8.26
N THR A 86 -0.45 0.16 -8.88
CA THR A 86 -0.86 1.50 -8.45
C THR A 86 -1.51 1.46 -7.07
N LEU A 87 -2.36 0.46 -6.79
CA LEU A 87 -2.97 0.29 -5.46
C LEU A 87 -1.90 0.05 -4.39
N SER A 88 -0.90 -0.77 -4.69
CA SER A 88 0.20 -1.08 -3.77
C SER A 88 1.08 0.15 -3.48
N LEU A 89 1.40 0.94 -4.50
CA LEU A 89 2.11 2.23 -4.35
C LEU A 89 1.28 3.19 -3.48
N SER A 90 0.01 3.40 -3.81
CA SER A 90 -0.86 4.33 -3.08
C SER A 90 -1.08 3.90 -1.62
N ALA A 91 -1.25 2.60 -1.35
CA ALA A 91 -1.36 2.08 0.01
C ALA A 91 -0.06 2.31 0.81
N SER A 92 1.09 2.12 0.18
CA SER A 92 2.40 2.36 0.81
C SER A 92 2.60 3.84 1.16
N MET A 93 2.25 4.76 0.25
CA MET A 93 2.31 6.21 0.53
C MET A 93 1.38 6.62 1.67
N PHE A 94 0.20 5.99 1.74
CA PHE A 94 -0.74 6.20 2.83
C PHE A 94 -0.16 5.77 4.18
N VAL A 95 0.49 4.60 4.24
CA VAL A 95 1.16 4.12 5.45
C VAL A 95 2.30 5.04 5.84
N ILE A 96 3.18 5.43 4.89
CA ILE A 96 4.28 6.38 5.15
C ILE A 96 3.73 7.66 5.76
N THR A 97 2.77 8.31 5.10
CA THR A 97 2.20 9.58 5.56
C THR A 97 1.50 9.47 6.92
N SER A 98 0.90 8.31 7.23
CA SER A 98 0.23 8.07 8.50
C SER A 98 1.22 7.85 9.64
N LEU A 99 2.30 7.10 9.39
CA LEU A 99 3.32 6.80 10.38
C LEU A 99 4.27 7.98 10.65
N THR A 100 4.46 8.87 9.67
CA THR A 100 5.27 10.08 9.82
C THR A 100 4.49 11.28 10.34
N HIS A 101 3.24 11.09 10.79
CA HIS A 101 2.43 12.18 11.33
C HIS A 101 3.02 12.71 12.64
N GLY A 102 3.15 14.03 12.76
CA GLY A 102 3.76 14.70 13.91
C GLY A 102 5.29 14.73 13.90
N PHE A 103 5.95 14.32 12.80
CA PHE A 103 7.40 14.45 12.65
C PHE A 103 7.78 15.89 12.26
N PRO A 104 8.96 16.40 12.67
CA PRO A 104 9.41 17.75 12.32
C PRO A 104 9.55 17.98 10.81
N PHE A 105 9.80 16.92 10.03
CA PHE A 105 9.96 16.96 8.55
C PHE A 105 8.75 16.41 7.78
N GLN A 106 7.54 16.51 8.36
CA GLN A 106 6.35 15.93 7.76
C GLN A 106 5.98 16.61 6.44
N LEU A 107 6.20 17.92 6.30
CA LEU A 107 5.85 18.66 5.08
C LEU A 107 6.71 18.22 3.91
N GLU A 108 8.01 18.07 4.13
CA GLU A 108 8.97 17.59 3.14
C GLU A 108 8.59 16.19 2.65
N ILE A 109 8.21 15.28 3.57
CA ILE A 109 7.74 13.94 3.24
C ILE A 109 6.44 13.98 2.42
N VAL A 110 5.49 14.85 2.78
CA VAL A 110 4.24 15.01 2.02
C VAL A 110 4.50 15.57 0.62
N ILE A 111 5.36 16.58 0.49
CA ILE A 111 5.75 17.15 -0.81
C ILE A 111 6.44 16.08 -1.67
N ALA A 112 7.36 15.31 -1.09
CA ALA A 112 8.02 14.20 -1.77
C ALA A 112 7.02 13.12 -2.24
N ASN A 113 6.05 12.75 -1.39
CA ASN A 113 4.99 11.80 -1.74
C ASN A 113 4.12 12.31 -2.89
N ILE A 114 3.70 13.59 -2.86
CA ILE A 114 2.90 14.19 -3.94
C ILE A 114 3.69 14.21 -5.25
N SER A 115 4.95 14.66 -5.19
CA SER A 115 5.86 14.69 -6.34
C SER A 115 6.04 13.30 -6.97
N MET A 116 6.22 12.27 -6.14
CA MET A 116 6.37 10.89 -6.60
C MET A 116 5.09 10.32 -7.23
N ILE A 117 3.91 10.64 -6.69
CA ILE A 117 2.63 10.26 -7.33
C ILE A 117 2.51 10.90 -8.71
N PHE A 118 2.89 12.18 -8.82
CA PHE A 118 2.86 12.90 -10.08
C PHE A 118 3.82 12.29 -11.12
N THR A 119 5.07 12.02 -10.74
CA THR A 119 6.06 11.40 -11.65
C THR A 119 5.66 9.99 -12.05
N TYR A 120 5.14 9.18 -11.12
CA TYR A 120 4.60 7.86 -11.43
C TYR A 120 3.43 7.95 -12.43
N GLY A 121 2.46 8.84 -12.19
CA GLY A 121 1.34 9.03 -13.11
C GLY A 121 1.77 9.46 -14.51
N SER A 122 2.74 10.38 -14.59
CA SER A 122 3.36 10.81 -15.85
C SER A 122 4.04 9.65 -16.58
N ALA A 123 4.81 8.83 -15.87
CA ALA A 123 5.47 7.66 -16.45
C ALA A 123 4.46 6.64 -16.99
N ILE A 124 3.43 6.30 -16.21
CA ILE A 124 2.35 5.40 -16.67
C ILE A 124 1.66 5.96 -17.91
N PHE A 125 1.38 7.27 -17.96
CA PHE A 125 0.81 7.93 -19.14
C PHE A 125 1.73 7.85 -20.37
N ALA A 126 3.03 8.02 -20.17
CA ALA A 126 4.03 7.93 -21.23
C ALA A 126 4.15 6.51 -21.79
N VAL A 127 4.19 5.48 -20.94
CA VAL A 127 4.38 4.09 -21.40
C VAL A 127 3.08 3.42 -21.84
N THR A 128 1.91 3.88 -21.39
CA THR A 128 0.64 3.21 -21.67
C THR A 128 -0.05 3.76 -22.93
N PRO A 129 -0.29 2.94 -23.97
CA PRO A 129 -1.07 3.37 -25.13
C PRO A 129 -2.55 3.57 -24.79
N LYS A 130 -3.20 4.58 -25.40
CA LYS A 130 -4.59 5.00 -25.12
C LYS A 130 -5.64 3.90 -25.28
N GLU A 131 -5.36 2.88 -26.08
CA GLU A 131 -6.27 1.78 -26.38
C GLU A 131 -6.21 0.63 -25.37
N SER A 132 -5.14 0.53 -24.58
CA SER A 132 -4.87 -0.64 -23.74
C SER A 132 -5.57 -0.58 -22.38
N VAL A 133 -5.64 0.61 -21.75
CA VAL A 133 -6.34 0.77 -20.46
C VAL A 133 -7.23 2.01 -20.48
N ARG A 134 -8.43 1.88 -19.89
CA ARG A 134 -9.22 3.06 -19.55
C ARG A 134 -8.54 3.74 -18.36
N PHE A 135 -7.80 4.82 -18.61
CA PHE A 135 -7.09 5.63 -17.60
C PHE A 135 -7.91 5.96 -16.34
N ARG A 136 -9.26 5.99 -16.45
CA ARG A 136 -10.19 6.12 -15.32
C ARG A 136 -9.94 5.08 -14.22
N TYR A 137 -9.58 3.84 -14.55
CA TYR A 137 -9.32 2.80 -13.54
C TYR A 137 -8.01 3.02 -12.78
N VAL A 138 -6.98 3.54 -13.44
CA VAL A 138 -5.71 3.90 -12.79
C VAL A 138 -5.91 5.09 -11.86
N ILE A 139 -6.68 6.10 -12.29
CA ILE A 139 -7.05 7.26 -11.46
C ILE A 139 -7.88 6.81 -10.26
N LEU A 140 -8.86 5.92 -10.46
CA LEU A 140 -9.66 5.36 -9.37
C LEU A 140 -8.77 4.61 -8.37
N ALA A 141 -7.89 3.73 -8.84
CA ALA A 141 -6.97 2.98 -8.00
C ALA A 141 -6.05 3.91 -7.18
N ALA A 142 -5.55 4.99 -7.79
CA ALA A 142 -4.73 5.99 -7.10
C ALA A 142 -5.50 6.73 -6.00
N ALA A 143 -6.80 6.98 -6.19
CA ALA A 143 -7.66 7.67 -5.23
C ALA A 143 -8.15 6.76 -4.07
N VAL A 144 -8.14 5.44 -4.23
CA VAL A 144 -8.74 4.49 -3.27
C VAL A 144 -8.20 4.66 -1.84
N PRO A 145 -6.88 4.72 -1.57
CA PRO A 145 -6.39 4.84 -0.18
C PRO A 145 -6.74 6.18 0.47
N ILE A 146 -6.83 7.25 -0.34
CA ILE A 146 -7.24 8.58 0.13
C ILE A 146 -8.73 8.56 0.48
N LEU A 147 -9.57 8.01 -0.41
CA LEU A 147 -11.00 7.83 -0.17
C LEU A 147 -11.25 6.97 1.07
N LEU A 148 -10.51 5.87 1.22
CA LEU A 148 -10.59 5.02 2.40
C LEU A 148 -10.24 5.77 3.68
N ARG A 149 -9.19 6.62 3.66
CA ARG A 149 -8.86 7.47 4.81
C ARG A 149 -9.96 8.47 5.13
N CYS A 150 -10.49 9.15 4.13
CA CYS A 150 -11.61 10.07 4.29
C CYS A 150 -12.82 9.34 4.90
N LEU A 151 -13.13 8.13 4.41
CA LEU A 151 -14.21 7.31 4.95
C LEU A 151 -13.96 6.91 6.41
N ILE A 152 -12.75 6.48 6.77
CA ILE A 152 -12.39 6.13 8.16
C ILE A 152 -12.47 7.37 9.07
N GLN A 153 -11.98 8.52 8.63
CA GLN A 153 -12.04 9.76 9.41
C GLN A 153 -13.48 10.25 9.58
N LEU A 154 -14.28 10.24 8.51
CA LEU A 154 -15.71 10.58 8.56
C LEU A 154 -16.47 9.62 9.49
N PHE A 155 -16.20 8.30 9.38
CA PHE A 155 -16.77 7.31 10.27
C PHE A 155 -16.40 7.59 11.73
N ASN A 156 -15.12 7.83 12.03
CA ASN A 156 -14.66 8.12 13.38
C ASN A 156 -15.27 9.41 13.94
N VAL A 157 -15.38 10.46 13.15
CA VAL A 157 -16.04 11.72 13.56
C VAL A 157 -17.52 11.51 13.83
N VAL A 158 -18.24 10.82 12.93
CA VAL A 158 -19.68 10.57 13.07
C VAL A 158 -19.99 9.67 14.28
N PHE A 159 -19.19 8.62 14.50
CA PHE A 159 -19.40 7.69 15.62
C PHE A 159 -18.88 8.22 16.95
N ASN A 160 -17.80 9.02 16.97
CA ASN A 160 -17.35 9.67 18.21
C ASN A 160 -18.27 10.83 18.61
N ASN A 161 -18.84 11.57 17.65
CA ASN A 161 -19.86 12.59 17.94
C ASN A 161 -21.15 12.00 18.55
N LYS A 162 -21.45 10.70 18.32
CA LYS A 162 -22.54 10.01 19.00
C LYS A 162 -22.21 9.61 20.45
N LYS A 163 -20.93 9.56 20.85
CA LYS A 163 -20.52 9.27 22.24
C LYS A 163 -20.56 10.52 23.13
N SER A 164 -20.39 11.70 22.56
CA SER A 164 -20.54 13.00 23.23
C SER A 164 -21.98 13.53 23.09
N GLY A 165 -22.94 12.81 23.66
CA GLY A 165 -24.31 13.34 23.85
C GLY A 165 -24.30 14.59 24.75
N PRO A 166 -25.33 15.45 24.67
CA PRO A 166 -25.34 16.74 25.37
C PRO A 166 -25.20 16.54 26.88
N GLN A 167 -24.18 17.15 27.48
CA GLN A 167 -24.08 17.26 28.93
C GLN A 167 -25.28 18.08 29.41
N THR A 168 -26.15 17.47 30.19
CA THR A 168 -27.21 18.16 30.92
C THR A 168 -26.57 19.20 31.83
N PRO A 169 -27.03 20.46 31.84
CA PRO A 169 -26.52 21.47 32.76
C PRO A 169 -26.67 20.98 34.20
N GLU A 170 -25.60 21.03 34.98
CA GLU A 170 -25.64 20.80 36.42
C GLU A 170 -26.66 21.76 37.04
N GLU A 171 -27.74 21.21 37.60
CA GLU A 171 -28.62 21.94 38.50
C GLU A 171 -27.86 22.32 39.77
N ILE A 172 -28.08 23.58 40.16
CA ILE A 172 -27.45 24.36 41.24
C ILE A 172 -27.55 23.67 42.60
#